data_AF-A0A1R3R5V2-F1
#
_entry.id   AF-A0A1R3R5V2-F1
#
_cell.length_a   1.000
_cell.length_b   1.000
_cell.length_c   1.000
_cell.angle_alpha   90.00
_cell.angle_beta   90.00
_cell.angle_gamma   90.00
#
_symmetry.space_group_name_H-M   'P 1'
#
loop_
_entity.id
_entity.type
_entity.pdbx_description
1 polymer ?
#
loop_
_entity_poly.entity_id
_entity_poly.type
_entity_poly.pdbx_seq_one_letter_code
_entity_poly.pdbx_strand_id
1 'polypeptide(L)'
;FIEAHFAWFLPTYHEHLLPMQRADAFRYFVLWYYGGVYLDPDVGCQQPMGPLLRDTEALLRRSWPYGVSNDLVASTANHPFIMKVALSLHDHQWFFVPTYVMAFVSAGSMLVSRALAMWLRSVKEKPG
;
A
#
# COMPACT_ATOMS: atom_id res chain seq x y z
N PHE A 1 -17.49 -4.37 2.67
CA PHE A 1 -16.60 -3.25 3.06
C PHE A 1 -16.36 -2.29 1.91
N ILE A 2 -15.69 -2.69 0.81
CA ILE A 2 -15.44 -1.78 -0.34
C ILE A 2 -16.75 -1.19 -0.89
N GLU A 3 -17.76 -2.00 -1.14
CA GLU A 3 -19.09 -1.52 -1.56
C GLU A 3 -19.71 -0.49 -0.59
N ALA A 4 -19.51 -0.67 0.72
CA ALA A 4 -20.11 0.18 1.75
C ALA A 4 -19.38 1.52 1.96
N HIS A 5 -18.05 1.55 1.80
CA HIS A 5 -17.23 2.74 2.11
C HIS A 5 -16.58 3.39 0.88
N PHE A 6 -16.47 2.65 -0.23
CA PHE A 6 -15.75 3.04 -1.45
C PHE A 6 -16.51 2.56 -2.70
N ALA A 7 -17.84 2.76 -2.74
CA ALA A 7 -18.70 2.31 -3.84
C ALA A 7 -18.21 2.75 -5.23
N TRP A 8 -17.60 3.94 -5.32
CA TRP A 8 -16.99 4.46 -6.56
C TRP A 8 -15.83 3.61 -7.09
N PHE A 9 -15.14 2.85 -6.23
CA PHE A 9 -14.03 1.96 -6.62
C PHE A 9 -14.50 0.54 -6.93
N LEU A 10 -15.76 0.20 -6.65
CA LEU A 10 -16.29 -1.16 -6.79
C LEU A 10 -16.16 -1.72 -8.21
N PRO A 11 -16.43 -0.97 -9.31
CA PRO A 11 -16.22 -1.46 -10.67
C PRO A 11 -14.74 -1.77 -10.96
N THR A 12 -13.83 -0.89 -10.53
CA THR A 12 -12.38 -1.12 -10.66
C THR A 12 -11.97 -2.38 -9.90
N TYR A 13 -12.46 -2.55 -8.68
CA TYR A 13 -12.14 -3.69 -7.82
C TYR A 13 -12.60 -5.03 -8.42
N HIS A 14 -13.79 -5.08 -9.03
CA HIS A 14 -14.34 -6.33 -9.58
C HIS A 14 -13.89 -6.63 -11.01
N GLU A 15 -13.71 -5.63 -11.85
CA GLU A 15 -13.52 -5.84 -13.30
C GLU A 15 -12.07 -5.67 -13.72
N HIS A 16 -11.30 -4.81 -13.02
CA HIS A 16 -9.98 -4.38 -13.48
C HIS A 16 -8.81 -4.95 -12.67
N LEU A 17 -9.06 -5.41 -11.44
CA LEU A 17 -8.03 -5.99 -10.58
C LEU A 17 -7.99 -7.52 -10.67
N LEU A 18 -6.77 -8.07 -10.78
CA LEU A 18 -6.50 -9.49 -10.58
C LEU A 18 -6.77 -9.89 -9.13
N PRO A 19 -7.04 -11.18 -8.83
CA PRO A 19 -7.32 -11.65 -7.46
C PRO A 19 -6.30 -11.20 -6.41
N MET A 20 -5.01 -11.22 -6.74
CA MET A 20 -3.95 -10.76 -5.82
C MET A 20 -3.99 -9.23 -5.61
N GLN A 21 -4.18 -8.46 -6.68
CA GLN A 21 -4.32 -7.00 -6.59
C GLN A 21 -5.57 -6.59 -5.80
N ARG A 22 -6.63 -7.41 -5.80
CA ARG A 22 -7.82 -7.17 -4.95
C ARG A 22 -7.45 -7.28 -3.48
N ALA A 23 -6.69 -8.29 -3.08
CA ALA A 23 -6.20 -8.42 -1.72
C ALA A 23 -5.30 -7.24 -1.33
N ASP A 24 -4.40 -6.83 -2.24
CA ASP A 24 -3.55 -5.66 -2.04
C ASP A 24 -4.36 -4.37 -1.91
N ALA A 25 -5.35 -4.15 -2.77
CA ALA A 25 -6.21 -2.97 -2.70
C ALA A 25 -7.01 -2.96 -1.40
N PHE A 26 -7.61 -4.11 -1.07
CA PHE A 26 -8.40 -4.27 0.14
C PHE A 26 -7.63 -3.91 1.40
N ARG A 27 -6.38 -4.39 1.56
CA ARG A 27 -5.57 -4.04 2.74
C ARG A 27 -5.36 -2.54 2.87
N TYR A 28 -5.10 -1.83 1.77
CA TYR A 28 -4.85 -0.38 1.83
C TYR A 28 -6.13 0.41 2.07
N PHE A 29 -7.28 -0.02 1.54
CA PHE A 29 -8.56 0.61 1.85
C PHE A 29 -8.97 0.41 3.31
N VAL A 30 -8.76 -0.78 3.86
CA VAL A 30 -9.02 -1.06 5.28
C VAL A 30 -8.07 -0.25 6.17
N LEU A 31 -6.77 -0.25 5.87
CA LEU A 31 -5.77 0.51 6.62
C LEU A 31 -6.01 2.03 6.52
N TRP A 32 -6.40 2.54 5.35
CA TRP A 32 -6.74 3.97 5.20
C TRP A 32 -7.99 4.33 6.01
N TYR A 33 -9.00 3.46 6.04
CA TYR A 33 -10.26 3.76 6.74
C TYR A 33 -10.11 3.70 8.27
N TYR A 34 -9.50 2.64 8.80
CA TYR A 34 -9.38 2.43 10.25
C TYR A 34 -8.09 2.99 10.84
N GLY A 35 -7.04 3.18 10.03
CA GLY A 35 -5.68 3.30 10.53
C GLY A 35 -5.18 1.99 11.16
N GLY A 36 -4.07 2.08 11.88
CA GLY A 36 -3.49 0.98 12.65
C GLY A 36 -2.31 0.32 11.94
N VAL A 37 -2.19 -0.99 12.09
CA VAL A 37 -1.05 -1.78 11.60
C VAL A 37 -1.54 -2.97 10.81
N TYR A 38 -1.01 -3.11 9.60
CA TYR A 38 -1.12 -4.30 8.76
C TYR A 38 0.19 -5.09 8.79
N LEU A 39 0.07 -6.41 8.91
CA LEU A 39 1.16 -7.38 8.85
C LEU A 39 0.74 -8.54 7.96
N ASP A 40 1.62 -9.00 7.08
CA ASP A 40 1.39 -10.25 6.36
C ASP A 40 1.38 -11.45 7.34
N PRO A 41 0.64 -12.54 7.02
CA PRO A 41 0.51 -13.70 7.92
C PRO A 41 1.83 -14.41 8.23
N ASP A 42 2.87 -14.22 7.42
CA ASP A 42 4.21 -14.76 7.61
C ASP A 42 5.15 -13.81 8.35
N VAL A 43 4.68 -12.60 8.71
CA VAL A 43 5.44 -11.62 9.49
C VAL A 43 5.10 -11.74 10.98
N GLY A 44 6.01 -12.41 11.70
CA GLY A 44 5.94 -12.49 13.16
C GLY A 44 6.54 -11.28 13.88
N CYS A 45 5.96 -10.89 15.01
CA CYS A 45 6.52 -9.85 15.89
C CYS A 45 7.40 -10.48 16.98
N GLN A 46 8.69 -10.16 16.97
CA GLN A 46 9.63 -10.58 18.03
C GLN A 46 9.61 -9.65 19.24
N GLN A 47 9.13 -8.41 19.05
CA GLN A 47 9.08 -7.36 20.05
C GLN A 47 7.79 -6.54 19.90
N PRO A 48 7.30 -5.89 20.98
CA PRO A 48 6.17 -4.98 20.87
C PRO A 48 6.47 -3.84 19.90
N MET A 49 5.57 -3.61 18.93
CA MET A 49 5.72 -2.52 17.95
C MET A 49 5.39 -1.13 18.52
N GLY A 50 4.78 -1.06 19.71
CA GLY A 50 4.35 0.20 20.33
C GLY A 50 5.39 1.33 20.28
N PRO A 51 6.67 1.10 20.62
CA PRO A 51 7.70 2.15 20.53
C PRO A 51 7.93 2.73 19.13
N LEU A 52 7.69 1.95 18.05
CA LEU A 52 7.85 2.41 16.67
C LEU A 52 6.67 3.25 16.18
N LEU A 53 5.51 3.12 16.84
CA LEU A 53 4.24 3.72 16.40
C LEU A 53 3.92 5.04 17.11
N ARG A 54 4.58 5.37 18.23
CA ARG A 54 4.20 6.48 19.12
C ARG A 54 4.14 7.84 18.44
N ASP A 55 5.05 8.11 17.50
CA ASP A 55 5.19 9.42 16.86
C ASP A 55 5.24 9.32 15.33
N THR A 56 4.59 8.29 14.76
CA THR A 56 4.69 7.99 13.33
C THR A 56 3.32 8.00 12.65
N GLU A 57 3.12 8.85 11.65
CA GLU A 57 1.88 8.93 10.86
C GLU A 57 1.77 7.82 9.80
N ALA A 58 2.92 7.39 9.26
CA ALA A 58 3.03 6.25 8.36
C ALA A 58 4.39 5.57 8.53
N LEU A 59 4.37 4.26 8.72
CA LEU A 59 5.56 3.42 8.88
C LEU A 59 5.53 2.30 7.86
N LEU A 60 6.66 2.12 7.19
CA LEU A 60 6.89 1.05 6.23
C LEU A 60 8.23 0.39 6.53
N ARG A 61 8.30 -0.93 6.41
CA ARG A 61 9.57 -1.63 6.57
C ARG A 61 10.47 -1.35 5.36
N ARG A 62 11.76 -1.05 5.60
CA ARG A 62 12.75 -0.92 4.52
C ARG A 62 13.04 -2.30 3.89
N SER A 63 13.09 -2.36 2.56
CA SER A 63 13.48 -3.56 1.80
C SER A 63 14.91 -3.40 1.25
N TRP A 64 15.69 -4.49 1.25
CA TRP A 64 16.99 -4.56 0.58
C TRP A 64 16.81 -5.07 -0.87
N PRO A 65 17.56 -4.59 -1.88
CA PRO A 65 18.63 -3.58 -1.84
C PRO A 65 18.14 -2.13 -1.85
N TYR A 66 16.91 -1.88 -2.31
CA TYR A 66 16.29 -0.55 -2.30
C TYR A 66 14.79 -0.65 -2.04
N GLY A 67 14.26 0.40 -1.40
CA GLY A 67 12.82 0.59 -1.28
C GLY A 67 12.22 0.22 0.08
N VAL A 68 10.91 0.07 0.08
CA VAL A 68 10.05 -0.25 1.22
C VAL A 68 9.21 -1.48 0.88
N SER A 69 9.02 -2.35 1.85
CA SER A 69 8.19 -3.55 1.74
C SER A 69 6.75 -3.23 2.10
N ASN A 70 5.83 -4.04 1.57
CA ASN A 70 4.40 -3.99 1.81
C ASN A 70 3.94 -4.99 2.90
N ASP A 71 4.87 -5.76 3.44
CA ASP A 71 4.61 -6.83 4.42
C ASP A 71 4.31 -6.31 5.83
N LEU A 72 4.74 -5.07 6.13
CA LEU A 72 4.41 -4.33 7.33
C LEU A 72 4.15 -2.88 6.95
N VAL A 73 2.90 -2.45 7.15
CA VAL A 73 2.48 -1.07 6.91
C VAL A 73 1.66 -0.60 8.11
N ALA A 74 2.09 0.47 8.77
CA ALA A 74 1.29 1.14 9.77
C ALA A 74 0.97 2.56 9.31
N SER A 75 -0.23 3.04 9.62
CA SER A 75 -0.59 4.42 9.31
C SER A 75 -1.76 4.90 10.15
N THR A 76 -1.86 6.22 10.32
CA THR A 76 -3.08 6.86 10.83
C THR A 76 -4.22 6.72 9.82
N ALA A 77 -5.46 6.77 10.31
CA ALA A 77 -6.63 6.81 9.45
C ALA A 77 -6.56 8.05 8.53
N ASN A 78 -7.08 7.91 7.32
CA ASN A 78 -7.10 8.93 6.26
C ASN A 78 -5.74 9.38 5.72
N HIS A 79 -4.63 8.67 6.02
CA HIS A 79 -3.31 9.09 5.58
C HIS A 79 -3.19 9.10 4.03
N PRO A 80 -2.91 10.24 3.37
CA PRO A 80 -3.08 10.34 1.93
C PRO A 80 -2.04 9.54 1.11
N PHE A 81 -0.88 9.21 1.70
CA PHE A 81 0.04 8.24 1.10
C PHE A 81 -0.61 6.85 0.93
N ILE A 82 -1.40 6.36 1.90
CA ILE A 82 -2.02 5.03 1.80
C ILE A 82 -3.07 5.00 0.69
N MET A 83 -3.87 6.06 0.56
CA MET A 83 -4.81 6.20 -0.57
C MET A 83 -4.08 6.24 -1.91
N LYS A 84 -2.95 6.96 -1.99
CA LYS A 84 -2.13 6.99 -3.20
C LYS A 84 -1.63 5.60 -3.58
N VAL A 85 -1.20 4.79 -2.61
CA VAL A 85 -0.78 3.41 -2.86
C VAL A 85 -1.97 2.56 -3.34
N ALA A 86 -3.12 2.62 -2.67
CA ALA A 86 -4.32 1.88 -3.04
C ALA A 86 -4.75 2.15 -4.50
N LEU A 87 -4.70 3.42 -4.91
CA LEU A 87 -5.06 3.83 -6.27
C LEU A 87 -3.99 3.48 -7.30
N SER A 88 -2.71 3.48 -6.92
CA SER A 88 -1.60 3.15 -7.81
C SER A 88 -1.58 1.67 -8.22
N LEU A 89 -2.28 0.79 -7.49
CA LEU A 89 -2.42 -0.63 -7.85
C LEU A 89 -3.16 -0.86 -9.17
N HIS A 90 -3.92 0.14 -9.63
CA HIS A 90 -4.62 0.09 -10.91
C HIS A 90 -3.66 0.27 -12.11
N ASP A 91 -2.45 0.76 -11.89
CA ASP A 91 -1.55 1.17 -12.96
C ASP A 91 -0.77 -0.04 -13.53
N HIS A 92 -1.07 -0.35 -14.80
CA HIS A 92 -0.43 -1.32 -15.70
C HIS A 92 -0.90 -2.79 -15.65
N GLN A 93 -1.83 -3.13 -16.55
CA GLN A 93 -2.04 -4.48 -17.05
C GLN A 93 -1.09 -4.79 -18.22
N TRP A 94 0.05 -5.41 -17.94
CA TRP A 94 0.95 -5.91 -19.00
C TRP A 94 0.60 -7.34 -19.40
N PHE A 95 -0.31 -7.52 -20.36
CA PHE A 95 -0.78 -8.84 -20.86
C PHE A 95 0.33 -9.85 -21.26
N PHE A 96 1.57 -9.38 -21.47
CA PHE A 96 2.71 -10.18 -21.91
C PHE A 96 3.76 -10.47 -20.81
N VAL A 97 3.53 -10.03 -19.57
CA VAL A 97 4.50 -10.18 -18.47
C VAL A 97 4.13 -11.39 -17.59
N PRO A 98 5.05 -12.33 -17.31
CA PRO A 98 4.78 -13.47 -16.44
C PRO A 98 4.26 -13.02 -15.06
N THR A 99 3.30 -13.75 -14.49
CA THR A 99 2.61 -13.41 -13.23
C THR A 99 3.57 -13.10 -12.06
N TYR A 100 4.71 -13.78 -11.98
CA TYR A 100 5.75 -13.51 -10.98
C TYR A 100 6.41 -12.14 -11.16
N VAL A 101 6.71 -11.74 -12.40
CA VAL A 101 7.27 -10.43 -12.71
C VAL A 101 6.23 -9.34 -12.49
N MET A 102 4.97 -9.61 -12.83
CA MET A 102 3.85 -8.74 -12.46
C MET A 102 3.76 -8.59 -10.94
N ALA A 103 3.75 -9.67 -10.17
CA ALA A 103 3.72 -9.62 -8.70
C ALA A 103 4.81 -8.71 -8.12
N PHE A 104 6.02 -8.82 -8.65
CA PHE A 104 7.15 -8.01 -8.22
C PHE A 104 7.01 -6.52 -8.57
N VAL A 105 6.41 -6.19 -9.72
CA VAL A 105 6.27 -4.82 -10.24
C VAL A 105 5.01 -4.12 -9.74
N SER A 106 3.88 -4.80 -9.74
CA SER A 106 2.54 -4.22 -9.53
C SER A 106 1.96 -4.46 -8.13
N ALA A 107 2.54 -5.36 -7.33
CA ALA A 107 2.00 -5.74 -6.01
C ALA A 107 3.04 -5.69 -4.88
N GLY A 108 4.32 -5.47 -5.19
CA GLY A 108 5.42 -5.59 -4.23
C GLY A 108 6.03 -4.27 -3.73
N SER A 109 7.22 -4.42 -3.15
CA SER A 109 8.04 -3.34 -2.60
C SER A 109 8.32 -2.20 -3.59
N MET A 110 8.40 -2.49 -4.88
CA MET A 110 8.69 -1.49 -5.91
C MET A 110 7.56 -0.47 -6.10
N LEU A 111 6.30 -0.90 -6.05
CA LEU A 111 5.15 0.00 -6.17
C LEU A 111 5.08 0.95 -4.98
N VAL A 112 5.21 0.42 -3.76
CA VAL A 112 5.21 1.22 -2.53
C VAL A 112 6.38 2.20 -2.52
N SER A 113 7.56 1.78 -2.98
CA SER A 113 8.74 2.64 -3.11
C SER A 113 8.54 3.77 -4.11
N ARG A 114 7.93 3.50 -5.27
CA ARG A 114 7.62 4.52 -6.27
C ARG A 114 6.58 5.51 -5.76
N ALA A 115 5.51 5.02 -5.13
CA ALA A 115 4.49 5.86 -4.53
C ALA A 115 5.08 6.78 -3.45
N LEU A 116 6.00 6.26 -2.61
CA LEU A 116 6.68 7.01 -1.56
C LEU A 116 7.59 8.09 -2.15
N ALA A 117 8.38 7.75 -3.17
CA ALA A 117 9.24 8.72 -3.85
C ALA A 117 8.42 9.86 -4.46
N MET A 118 7.29 9.56 -5.11
CA MET A 118 6.40 10.59 -5.66
C MET A 118 5.71 11.41 -4.56
N TRP A 119 5.36 10.79 -3.43
CA TRP A 119 4.78 11.49 -2.28
C TRP A 119 5.77 12.50 -1.68
N LEU A 120 6.99 12.05 -1.36
CA LEU A 120 8.03 12.91 -0.79
C LEU A 120 8.38 14.10 -1.69
N ARG A 121 8.40 13.90 -3.03
CA ARG A 121 8.59 15.00 -3.99
C ARG A 121 7.44 16.02 -3.92
N SER A 122 6.20 15.55 -3.91
CA SER A 122 5.02 16.44 -3.84
C SER A 122 4.93 17.23 -2.53
N VAL A 123 5.31 16.63 -1.39
CA VAL A 123 5.37 17.33 -0.10
C VAL A 123 6.47 18.40 -0.11
N LYS A 124 7.61 18.11 -0.75
CA LYS A 124 8.75 19.04 -0.84
C LYS A 124 8.47 20.25 -1.76
N GLU A 125 7.56 20.11 -2.72
CA GLU A 125 7.22 21.16 -3.70
C GLU A 125 6.09 22.10 -3.23
N LYS A 126 5.37 21.81 -2.14
CA LYS A 126 4.39 22.73 -1.56
C LYS A 126 5.12 23.78 -0.68
N PRO A 127 5.14 25.07 -1.05
CA PRO A 127 5.55 26.11 -0.11
C PRO A 127 4.50 26.20 1.01
N GLY A 128 4.96 26.31 2.25
CA GLY A 128 4.11 26.51 3.42
C GLY A 128 3.37 27.83 3.42
#